data_AF-A0A7S3J6I4-F1
#
_entry.id   AF-A0A7S3J6I4-F1
#
_cell.length_a   1.000
_cell.length_b   1.000
_cell.length_c   1.000
_cell.angle_alpha   90.00
_cell.angle_beta   90.00
_cell.angle_gamma   90.00
#
_symmetry.space_group_name_H-M   'P 1'
#
loop_
_entity.id
_entity.type
_entity.pdbx_description
1 polymer ?
#
loop_
_entity_poly.entity_id
_entity_poly.type
_entity_poly.pdbx_seq_one_letter_code
_entity_poly.pdbx_strand_id
1 'polypeptide(L)'
;VPIVKLGDDGSYLFGTKKIFAKVLDNALFIRVGGGFMNIDEFLAKHTDVELIRINRAMRSEAVDRYEDLQAYQDFVMRPGLHDKARAPFVIPVLTSADEQ
;
A
#
# COMPACT_ATOMS: atom_id res chain seq x y z
N VAL A 1 7.93 0.31 -7.27
CA VAL A 1 6.81 0.31 -6.30
C VAL A 1 6.94 1.54 -5.43
N PRO A 2 5.88 2.35 -5.23
CA PRO A 2 5.96 3.54 -4.39
C PRO A 2 6.22 3.18 -2.92
N ILE A 3 7.00 4.03 -2.25
CA ILE A 3 7.31 3.92 -0.83
C ILE A 3 6.94 5.22 -0.15
N VAL A 4 6.04 5.16 0.84
CA VAL A 4 5.54 6.33 1.58
C VAL A 4 5.89 6.16 3.06
N LYS A 5 6.50 7.18 3.67
CA LYS A 5 6.73 7.19 5.12
C LYS A 5 5.40 7.41 5.84
N LEU A 6 5.06 6.54 6.79
CA LEU A 6 3.78 6.61 7.52
C LEU A 6 3.90 7.36 8.85
N GLY A 7 5.11 7.49 9.39
CA GLY A 7 5.36 8.16 10.67
C GLY A 7 6.83 8.08 11.07
N ASP A 8 7.15 8.60 12.26
CA ASP A 8 8.53 8.65 12.77
C ASP A 8 8.99 7.35 13.47
N ASP A 9 8.09 6.36 13.58
CA ASP A 9 8.35 5.05 14.18
C ASP A 9 9.12 4.09 13.26
N GLY A 10 9.53 4.52 12.06
CA GLY A 10 10.15 3.64 11.07
C GLY A 10 9.13 2.80 10.29
N SER A 11 7.83 3.11 10.38
CA SER A 11 6.81 2.51 9.52
C SER A 11 6.77 3.16 8.13
N TYR A 12 6.75 2.33 7.10
CA TYR A 12 6.59 2.74 5.71
C TYR A 12 5.50 1.91 5.03
N LEU A 13 4.89 2.47 4.00
CA LEU A 13 4.04 1.75 3.06
C LEU A 13 4.87 1.43 1.83
N PHE A 14 5.02 0.15 1.51
CA PHE A 14 5.60 -0.35 0.27
C PHE A 14 4.47 -0.90 -0.61
N GLY A 15 4.03 -0.11 -1.58
CA GLY A 15 2.84 -0.41 -2.38
C GLY A 15 1.58 -0.53 -1.51
N THR A 16 1.07 -1.75 -1.38
CA THR A 16 -0.05 -2.16 -0.53
C THR A 16 0.44 -2.96 0.68
N LYS A 17 1.65 -2.71 1.20
CA LYS A 17 2.13 -3.41 2.39
C LYS A 17 2.78 -2.47 3.38
N LYS A 18 2.26 -2.43 4.61
CA LYS A 18 2.97 -1.80 5.73
C LYS A 18 4.22 -2.61 6.07
N ILE A 19 5.36 -1.94 6.10
CA ILE A 19 6.66 -2.48 6.45
C ILE A 19 7.29 -1.65 7.57
N PHE A 20 8.20 -2.26 8.31
CA PHE A 20 9.00 -1.58 9.32
C PHE A 20 10.45 -1.56 8.86
N ALA A 21 11.10 -0.40 8.92
CA ALA A 21 12.48 -0.22 8.53
C ALA A 21 13.29 0.37 9.68
N LYS A 22 14.56 -0.02 9.77
CA LYS A 22 15.53 0.59 10.68
C LYS A 22 16.87 0.75 9.99
N VAL A 23 17.64 1.74 10.43
CA VAL A 23 19.03 1.92 9.99
C VAL A 23 19.95 1.22 11.00
N LEU A 24 20.87 0.40 10.50
CA LEU A 24 21.94 -0.21 11.27
C LEU A 24 23.23 -0.09 10.47
N ASP A 25 24.32 0.36 11.09
CA ASP A 25 25.64 0.49 10.46
C ASP A 25 25.60 1.15 9.08
N ASN A 26 24.85 2.26 9.00
CA ASN A 26 24.65 3.04 7.78
C ASN A 26 23.94 2.31 6.62
N ALA A 27 23.29 1.18 6.91
CA ALA A 27 22.48 0.40 5.96
C ALA A 27 21.02 0.32 6.40
N LEU A 28 20.10 0.35 5.44
CA LEU A 28 18.67 0.26 5.67
C LEU A 28 18.22 -1.21 5.67
N PHE A 29 17.54 -1.59 6.74
CA PHE A 29 17.04 -2.95 6.96
C PHE A 29 15.53 -2.96 7.14
N ILE A 30 14.85 -3.83 6.41
CA ILE A 30 13.41 -4.05 6.48
C ILE A 30 13.12 -5.26 7.37
N ARG A 31 12.19 -5.12 8.32
CA ARG A 31 11.71 -6.21 9.16
C ARG A 31 10.96 -7.23 8.31
N VAL A 32 11.36 -8.47 8.43
CA VAL A 32 10.68 -9.65 7.85
C VAL A 32 10.41 -10.66 8.96
N GLY A 33 9.52 -11.65 8.73
CA GLY A 33 9.03 -12.54 9.78
C GLY A 33 10.13 -13.11 10.72
N GLY A 34 11.22 -13.62 10.16
CA GLY A 34 12.32 -14.23 10.91
C GLY A 34 13.49 -13.30 11.27
N GLY A 35 13.48 -12.01 10.90
CA GLY A 35 14.68 -11.20 11.01
C GLY A 35 14.59 -9.82 10.36
N PHE A 36 15.72 -9.36 9.83
CA PHE A 36 15.81 -8.15 9.04
C PHE A 36 16.50 -8.49 7.72
N MET A 37 16.08 -7.82 6.66
CA MET A 37 16.59 -7.99 5.30
C MET A 37 17.12 -6.65 4.81
N ASN A 38 18.22 -6.64 4.09
CA ASN A 38 18.70 -5.40 3.46
C ASN A 38 17.67 -4.90 2.43
N ILE A 39 17.55 -3.57 2.28
CA ILE A 39 16.59 -2.97 1.35
C ILE A 39 16.75 -3.48 -0.10
N ASP A 40 17.97 -3.69 -0.59
CA ASP A 40 18.20 -4.11 -1.98
C ASP A 40 17.64 -5.52 -2.23
N GLU A 41 17.91 -6.45 -1.31
CA GLU A 41 17.37 -7.80 -1.34
C GLU A 41 15.84 -7.80 -1.19
N PHE A 42 15.32 -6.93 -0.32
CA PHE A 42 13.88 -6.77 -0.12
C PHE A 42 13.18 -6.32 -1.39
N LEU A 43 13.70 -5.30 -2.06
CA LEU A 43 13.14 -4.78 -3.31
C LEU A 43 13.19 -5.83 -4.41
N ALA A 44 14.30 -6.54 -4.59
CA ALA A 44 14.42 -7.59 -5.60
C ALA A 44 13.40 -8.72 -5.40
N LYS A 45 13.10 -9.09 -4.15
CA LYS A 45 12.17 -10.18 -3.83
C LYS A 45 10.70 -9.79 -3.87
N HIS A 46 10.37 -8.54 -3.54
CA HIS A 46 8.99 -8.15 -3.26
C HIS A 46 8.38 -7.18 -4.28
N THR A 47 9.18 -6.54 -5.13
CA THR A 47 8.69 -5.52 -6.09
C THR A 47 7.64 -6.08 -7.05
N ASP A 48 7.93 -7.18 -7.75
CA ASP A 48 7.03 -7.69 -8.79
C ASP A 48 5.69 -8.16 -8.21
N VAL A 49 5.75 -8.88 -7.08
CA VAL A 49 4.56 -9.33 -6.36
C VAL A 49 3.69 -8.15 -5.94
N GLU A 50 4.32 -7.06 -5.50
CA GLU A 50 3.61 -5.88 -5.05
C GLU A 50 2.99 -5.10 -6.20
N LEU A 51 3.68 -5.00 -7.35
CA LEU A 51 3.10 -4.43 -8.56
C LEU A 51 1.86 -5.20 -9.03
N ILE A 52 1.87 -6.54 -8.94
CA ILE A 52 0.70 -7.36 -9.28
C ILE A 52 -0.47 -7.05 -8.33
N ARG A 53 -0.21 -6.90 -7.03
CA ARG A 53 -1.26 -6.53 -6.05
C ARG A 53 -1.85 -5.16 -6.32
N ILE A 54 -1.00 -4.17 -6.56
CA ILE A 54 -1.42 -2.81 -6.93
C ILE A 54 -2.30 -2.87 -8.17
N ASN A 55 -1.83 -3.49 -9.25
CA ASN A 55 -2.59 -3.58 -10.50
C ASN A 55 -3.93 -4.29 -10.34
N ARG A 56 -4.02 -5.28 -9.45
CA ARG A 56 -5.28 -5.93 -9.12
C ARG A 56 -6.23 -4.97 -8.40
N ALA A 57 -5.76 -4.30 -7.35
CA ALA A 57 -6.54 -3.34 -6.57
C ALA A 57 -7.05 -2.18 -7.44
N MET A 58 -6.17 -1.56 -8.25
CA MET A 58 -6.57 -0.46 -9.15
C MET A 58 -7.66 -0.89 -10.14
N ARG A 59 -7.58 -2.13 -10.68
CA ARG A 59 -8.55 -2.65 -11.66
C ARG A 59 -9.87 -3.09 -11.05
N SER A 60 -9.89 -3.55 -9.81
CA SER A 60 -11.12 -4.04 -9.17
C SER A 60 -11.95 -2.95 -8.50
N GLU A 61 -11.33 -1.86 -8.03
CA GLU A 61 -11.95 -0.99 -7.01
C GLU A 61 -11.88 0.51 -7.32
N ALA A 62 -11.64 0.91 -8.57
CA ALA A 62 -11.61 2.31 -9.01
C ALA A 62 -10.67 3.19 -8.15
N VAL A 63 -9.54 2.63 -7.73
CA VAL A 63 -8.52 3.36 -6.98
C VAL A 63 -7.62 4.06 -7.99
N ASP A 64 -7.76 5.38 -8.13
CA ASP A 64 -6.99 6.16 -9.11
C ASP A 64 -5.67 6.72 -8.52
N ARG A 65 -5.55 6.84 -7.20
CA ARG A 65 -4.39 7.44 -6.53
C ARG A 65 -3.78 6.54 -5.47
N TYR A 66 -2.46 6.65 -5.29
CA TYR A 66 -1.71 5.81 -4.36
C TYR A 66 -2.03 6.11 -2.89
N GLU A 67 -2.33 7.36 -2.54
CA GLU A 67 -2.71 7.74 -1.16
C GLU A 67 -4.01 7.05 -0.73
N ASP A 68 -4.92 6.81 -1.68
CA ASP A 68 -6.21 6.18 -1.42
C ASP A 68 -6.05 4.67 -1.14
N LEU A 69 -4.93 4.03 -1.55
CA LEU A 69 -4.63 2.63 -1.22
C LEU A 69 -4.42 2.42 0.29
N GLN A 70 -3.92 3.42 1.01
CA GLN A 70 -3.74 3.32 2.46
C GLN A 70 -5.11 3.21 3.16
N ALA A 71 -6.07 4.05 2.77
CA ALA A 71 -7.43 4.00 3.28
C ALA A 71 -8.14 2.70 2.89
N TYR A 72 -7.94 2.24 1.64
CA TYR A 72 -8.44 0.96 1.17
C TYR A 72 -7.89 -0.23 1.99
N GLN A 73 -6.59 -0.26 2.27
CA GLN A 73 -6.01 -1.31 3.09
C GLN A 73 -6.58 -1.35 4.51
N ASP A 74 -6.71 -0.19 5.15
CA ASP A 74 -7.30 -0.09 6.48
C ASP A 74 -8.78 -0.52 6.49
N PHE A 75 -9.50 -0.30 5.38
CA PHE A 75 -10.88 -0.73 5.19
C PHE A 75 -11.02 -2.24 4.95
N VAL A 76 -10.19 -2.84 4.09
CA VAL A 76 -10.31 -4.26 3.69
C VAL A 76 -9.67 -5.22 4.69
N MET A 77 -8.59 -4.82 5.36
CA MET A 77 -7.83 -5.71 6.25
C MET A 77 -8.28 -5.69 7.72
N ARG A 78 -9.29 -4.88 8.09
CA ARG A 78 -9.87 -4.85 9.44
C ARG A 78 -11.26 -5.49 9.46
N PRO A 79 -11.36 -6.83 9.56
CA PRO A 79 -12.66 -7.49 9.65
C PRO A 79 -13.35 -7.07 10.94
N GLY A 80 -14.40 -6.25 10.83
CA GLY A 80 -15.18 -5.74 11.97
C GLY A 80 -15.60 -4.27 11.87
N LEU A 81 -15.02 -3.49 10.96
CA LEU A 81 -15.43 -2.11 10.68
C LEU A 81 -16.25 -2.00 9.39
N HIS A 82 -17.03 -3.04 9.06
CA HIS A 82 -17.89 -3.03 7.87
C HIS A 82 -19.25 -2.45 8.22
N ASP A 83 -19.30 -1.13 8.38
CA ASP A 83 -20.53 -0.42 8.05
C ASP A 83 -20.53 -0.18 6.54
N LYS A 84 -21.46 -0.82 5.82
CA LYS A 84 -21.60 -0.69 4.36
C LYS A 84 -21.85 0.77 3.93
N ALA A 85 -22.27 1.65 4.84
CA ALA A 85 -22.49 3.07 4.59
C ALA A 85 -21.20 3.93 4.65
N ARG A 86 -20.05 3.34 5.02
CA ARG A 86 -18.84 4.09 5.37
C ARG A 86 -17.57 3.60 4.66
N ALA A 87 -17.69 3.07 3.45
CA ALA A 87 -16.55 3.00 2.55
C ALA A 87 -15.95 4.41 2.45
N PRO A 88 -14.70 4.65 2.88
CA PRO A 88 -14.10 5.96 2.72
C PRO A 88 -13.90 6.12 1.22
N PHE A 89 -14.65 7.06 0.64
CA PHE A 89 -14.73 7.31 -0.80
C PHE A 89 -15.51 6.24 -1.57
N VAL A 90 -16.77 6.56 -1.86
CA VAL A 90 -17.21 6.45 -3.26
C VAL A 90 -16.25 7.37 -4.02
N ILE A 91 -15.16 6.81 -4.53
CA ILE A 91 -14.34 7.51 -5.52
C ILE A 91 -15.33 7.75 -6.66
N PRO A 92 -15.61 9.01 -7.05
CA PRO A 92 -16.47 9.25 -8.17
C PRO A 92 -15.80 8.55 -9.33
N VAL A 93 -16.38 7.41 -9.73
CA VAL A 93 -16.22 6.90 -11.09
C VAL A 93 -16.55 8.12 -11.92
N LEU A 94 -15.54 8.70 -12.56
CA LEU A 94 -15.78 9.61 -13.66
C LEU A 94 -16.61 8.78 -14.64
N THR A 95 -17.92 8.94 -14.53
CA THR A 95 -18.76 9.06 -15.71
C THR A 95 -17.99 10.04 -16.58
N SER A 96 -17.28 9.51 -17.57
CA SER A 96 -16.97 10.23 -18.78
C SER A 96 -18.31 10.55 -19.42
N ALA A 97 -18.93 11.59 -18.88
CA ALA A 97 -19.89 12.41 -19.57
C ALA A 97 -19.08 13.62 -20.06
N ASP A 98 -18.32 13.37 -21.11
CA ASP A 98 -18.20 14.29 -22.25
C ASP A 98 -18.68 13.42 -23.42
N GLU A 99 -19.96 13.44 -23.78
CA GLU A 99 -20.45 14.34 -24.84
C GLU A 99 -19.43 14.52 -25.97
N GLN A 100 -19.45 13.58 -26.92
CA GLN A 100 -19.86 13.83 -28.31
C GLN A 100 -20.39 12.55 -28.97
#